data_AF-A0A924KZ01-F1
#
_entry.id   AF-A0A924KZ01-F1
#
_cell.length_a   1.000
_cell.length_b   1.000
_cell.length_c   1.000
_cell.angle_alpha   90.00
_cell.angle_beta   90.00
_cell.angle_gamma   90.00
#
_symmetry.space_group_name_H-M   'P 1'
#
loop_
_entity.id
_entity.type
_entity.pdbx_description
1 polymer ?
#
loop_
_entity_poly.entity_id
_entity_poly.type
_entity_poly.pdbx_seq_one_letter_code
_entity_poly.pdbx_strand_id
1 'polypeptide(L)'
;MQASDLLQSYLVDVDTWDEMYSGASVREQYKKAVEFMQQLSVEELNKKEEMAKRLFMSQGITFTVYNSGGALKKYFPLILFHASLPPQN
;
A
#
# COMPACT_ATOMS: atom_id res chain seq x y z
N MET A 1 -5.13 11.94 -11.47
CA MET A 1 -6.10 11.58 -10.41
C MET A 1 -5.63 12.25 -9.13
N GLN A 2 -6.52 12.98 -8.46
CA GLN A 2 -6.21 13.58 -7.16
C GLN A 2 -6.31 12.47 -6.10
N ALA A 3 -5.53 12.50 -5.01
CA ALA A 3 -5.66 11.45 -3.98
C ALA A 3 -7.03 11.43 -3.29
N SER A 4 -7.79 12.53 -3.36
CA SER A 4 -9.21 12.54 -3.00
C SER A 4 -9.99 11.46 -3.73
N ASP A 5 -9.67 11.20 -5.00
CA ASP A 5 -10.32 10.20 -5.84
C ASP A 5 -9.89 8.78 -5.42
N LEU A 6 -8.65 8.62 -4.93
CA LEU A 6 -8.15 7.36 -4.38
C LEU A 6 -8.83 7.02 -3.04
N LEU A 7 -8.91 8.00 -2.14
CA LEU A 7 -9.52 7.84 -0.82
C LEU A 7 -11.05 7.77 -0.87
N GLN A 8 -11.70 8.21 -1.95
CA GLN A 8 -13.15 8.01 -2.14
C GLN A 8 -13.57 6.54 -2.13
N SER A 9 -12.67 5.64 -2.51
CA SER A 9 -12.90 4.19 -2.48
C SER A 9 -12.48 3.53 -1.17
N TYR A 10 -11.95 4.30 -0.22
CA TYR A 10 -11.52 3.79 1.08
C TYR A 10 -12.73 3.57 1.98
N LEU A 11 -12.98 2.30 2.32
CA LEU A 11 -14.10 1.90 3.18
C LEU A 11 -13.61 1.84 4.63
N VAL A 12 -14.05 2.80 5.43
CA VAL A 12 -13.87 2.78 6.89
C VAL A 12 -15.03 2.01 7.50
N ASP A 13 -14.73 0.87 8.09
CA ASP A 13 -15.70 0.10 8.86
C ASP A 13 -15.96 0.79 10.21
N VAL A 14 -17.22 0.90 10.60
CA VAL A 14 -17.64 1.57 11.85
C VAL A 14 -17.31 0.72 13.07
N ASP A 15 -17.26 -0.61 12.91
CA ASP A 15 -17.03 -1.55 14.01
C ASP A 15 -15.55 -1.90 14.18
N THR A 16 -14.68 -1.38 13.30
CA THR A 16 -13.24 -1.65 13.32
C THR A 16 -12.46 -0.35 13.55
N TRP A 17 -11.46 -0.40 14.43
CA TRP A 17 -10.57 0.74 14.61
C TRP A 17 -9.65 0.91 13.40
N ASP A 18 -9.81 2.03 12.68
CA ASP A 18 -8.98 2.38 11.54
C ASP A 18 -7.74 3.18 11.97
N GLU A 19 -6.59 2.80 11.44
CA GLU A 19 -5.31 3.45 11.72
C GLU A 19 -5.21 4.86 11.12
N MET A 20 -5.77 5.08 9.92
CA MET A 20 -5.67 6.33 9.17
C MET A 20 -6.83 7.29 9.48
N TYR A 21 -8.04 6.76 9.63
CA TYR A 21 -9.25 7.52 9.91
C TYR A 21 -9.63 7.49 11.39
N SER A 22 -10.24 8.57 11.86
CA SER A 22 -10.92 8.66 13.13
C SER A 22 -12.34 9.16 12.85
N GLY A 23 -13.28 8.24 12.65
CA GLY A 23 -14.60 8.56 12.12
C GLY A 23 -14.49 9.03 10.67
N ALA A 24 -14.90 10.27 10.40
CA ALA A 24 -14.94 10.82 9.04
C ALA A 24 -13.68 11.63 8.63
N SER A 25 -12.68 11.75 9.51
CA SER A 25 -11.47 12.55 9.25
C SER A 25 -10.19 11.73 9.33
N VAL A 26 -9.20 12.11 8.50
CA VAL A 26 -7.85 11.54 8.54
C VAL A 26 -7.14 12.07 9.80
N ARG A 27 -6.50 11.18 10.54
CA ARG A 27 -5.73 11.53 11.74
C ARG A 27 -4.50 12.37 11.38
N GLU A 28 -4.09 13.25 12.30
CA GLU A 28 -2.95 14.17 12.07
C GLU A 28 -1.66 13.45 11.66
N GLN A 29 -1.40 12.26 12.22
CA GLN A 29 -0.23 11.45 11.92
C GLN A 29 -0.16 11.05 10.43
N TYR A 30 -1.32 10.87 9.79
CA TYR A 30 -1.43 10.40 8.41
C TYR A 30 -1.63 11.54 7.40
N LYS A 31 -1.89 12.79 7.84
CA LYS A 31 -2.11 13.92 6.91
C LYS A 31 -0.95 14.12 5.94
N LYS A 32 0.30 14.13 6.44
CA LYS A 32 1.49 14.28 5.59
C LYS A 32 1.65 13.13 4.59
N ALA A 33 1.30 11.91 5.00
CA ALA A 33 1.32 10.76 4.11
C ALA A 33 0.27 10.91 3.00
N VAL A 34 -0.95 11.34 3.35
CA VAL A 34 -2.01 11.64 2.37
C VAL A 34 -1.57 12.76 1.42
N GLU A 35 -1.07 13.88 1.93
CA GLU A 35 -0.54 15.00 1.14
C GLU A 35 0.52 14.55 0.14
N PHE A 36 1.49 13.74 0.59
CA PHE A 36 2.51 13.16 -0.28
C PHE A 36 1.91 12.25 -1.35
N MET A 37 0.93 11.42 -1.00
CA MET A 37 0.24 10.57 -1.97
C MET A 37 -0.51 11.38 -3.03
N GLN A 38 -1.03 12.57 -2.73
CA GLN A 38 -1.72 13.41 -3.72
C GLN A 38 -0.78 14.04 -4.74
N GLN A 39 0.51 14.15 -4.42
CA GLN A 39 1.52 14.69 -5.33
C GLN A 39 2.04 13.64 -6.31
N LEU A 40 1.77 12.35 -6.09
CA LEU A 40 2.25 11.27 -6.94
C LEU A 40 1.32 11.06 -8.14
N SER A 41 1.91 11.01 -9.33
CA SER A 41 1.19 10.58 -10.52
C SER A 41 1.04 9.05 -10.55
N VAL A 42 0.01 8.58 -11.27
CA VAL A 42 -0.20 7.14 -11.53
C VAL A 42 1.01 6.53 -12.23
N GLU A 43 1.65 7.28 -13.12
CA GLU A 43 2.84 6.84 -13.84
C GLU A 43 4.03 6.60 -12.90
N GLU A 44 4.27 7.52 -11.95
CA GLU A 44 5.31 7.35 -10.93
C GLU A 44 5.02 6.15 -10.02
N LEU A 45 3.75 5.92 -9.67
CA LEU A 45 3.34 4.75 -8.88
C LEU A 45 3.61 3.44 -9.61
N ASN A 46 3.22 3.34 -10.88
CA ASN A 46 3.47 2.17 -11.72
C ASN A 46 4.98 1.91 -11.86
N LYS A 47 5.77 2.97 -12.04
CA LYS A 47 7.23 2.86 -12.15
C LYS A 47 7.85 2.35 -10.84
N LYS A 48 7.39 2.84 -9.68
CA LYS A 48 7.81 2.35 -8.36
C LYS A 48 7.41 0.89 -8.15
N GLU A 49 6.20 0.51 -8.56
CA GLU A 49 5.73 -0.88 -8.50
C GLU A 49 6.64 -1.82 -9.32
N GLU A 50 6.98 -1.43 -10.55
CA GLU A 50 7.85 -2.23 -11.41
C GLU A 50 9.27 -2.37 -10.84
N MET A 51 9.84 -1.27 -10.33
CA MET A 51 11.13 -1.29 -9.65
C MET A 51 11.10 -2.21 -8.42
N ALA A 52 10.04 -2.15 -7.62
CA ALA A 52 9.85 -3.00 -6.45
C ALA A 52 9.79 -4.49 -6.87
N LYS A 53 8.98 -4.84 -7.87
CA LYS A 53 8.92 -6.22 -8.41
C LYS A 53 10.28 -6.74 -8.87
N ARG A 54 11.05 -5.92 -9.59
CA ARG A 54 12.41 -6.28 -10.04
C ARG A 54 13.35 -6.51 -8.85
N LEU A 55 13.24 -5.68 -7.82
CA LEU A 55 14.03 -5.82 -6.59
C LEU A 55 13.73 -7.13 -5.84
N PHE A 56 12.46 -7.53 -5.72
CA PHE A 56 12.13 -8.81 -5.08
C PHE A 56 12.68 -10.01 -5.85
N MET A 57 12.59 -9.96 -7.19
CA MET A 57 13.12 -11.02 -8.04
C MET A 57 14.65 -11.10 -7.96
N SER A 58 15.36 -9.97 -7.93
CA SER A 58 16.83 -9.98 -7.84
C SER A 58 17.33 -10.40 -6.46
N GLN A 59 16.59 -10.09 -5.39
CA GLN A 59 16.95 -10.47 -4.01
C GLN A 59 16.40 -11.84 -3.59
N GLY A 60 15.73 -12.57 -4.50
CA GLY A 60 15.20 -13.90 -4.22
C GLY A 60 13.99 -13.92 -3.27
N ILE A 61 13.36 -12.79 -3.00
CA ILE A 61 12.15 -12.68 -2.17
C ILE A 61 10.95 -13.15 -3.01
N THR A 62 10.80 -14.46 -3.10
CA THR A 62 9.76 -15.13 -3.89
C THR A 62 9.12 -16.24 -3.07
N PHE A 63 7.87 -16.56 -3.37
CA PHE A 63 7.20 -17.72 -2.78
C PHE A 63 6.74 -18.67 -3.89
N THR A 64 6.64 -19.94 -3.51
CA THR A 64 6.24 -21.02 -4.43
C THR A 64 4.74 -21.26 -4.30
N VAL A 65 4.03 -21.10 -5.40
CA VAL A 65 2.62 -21.52 -5.53
C VAL A 65 2.58 -22.93 -6.09
N TYR A 66 1.99 -23.83 -5.33
CA TYR A 66 1.73 -25.20 -5.77
C TYR A 66 0.33 -25.27 -6.36
N ASN A 67 0.22 -25.76 -7.60
CA ASN A 67 -1.05 -26.09 -8.24
C ASN A 67 -0.96 -27.52 -8.80
N SER A 68 -2.09 -28.09 -9.21
CA SER A 68 -2.26 -29.46 -9.72
C SER A 68 -1.34 -29.84 -10.90
N GLY A 69 -0.63 -28.87 -11.51
CA GLY A 69 0.31 -29.08 -12.61
C GLY A 69 1.77 -28.67 -12.33
N GLY A 70 2.13 -28.34 -11.08
CA GLY A 70 3.53 -28.04 -10.71
C GLY A 70 3.70 -26.86 -9.75
N ALA A 71 4.97 -26.47 -9.56
CA ALA A 71 5.37 -25.39 -8.67
C ALA A 71 5.81 -24.16 -9.47
N LEU A 72 5.16 -23.00 -9.24
CA LEU A 72 5.48 -21.74 -9.90
C LEU A 72 5.97 -20.71 -8.87
N LYS A 73 7.06 -19.99 -9.18
CA LYS A 73 7.54 -18.89 -8.33
C LYS A 73 6.76 -17.59 -8.63
N LYS A 74 6.28 -16.92 -7.59
CA LYS A 74 5.68 -15.59 -7.64
C LYS A 74 6.39 -14.61 -6.70
N TYR A 75 6.32 -13.32 -7.01
CA TYR A 75 6.80 -12.25 -6.12
C TYR A 75 5.79 -12.00 -4.99
N PHE A 76 6.30 -11.63 -3.81
CA PHE A 76 5.46 -11.34 -2.64
C PHE A 76 4.57 -10.11 -2.89
N PRO A 77 3.25 -10.15 -2.58
CA PRO A 77 2.41 -8.97 -2.66
C PRO A 77 2.82 -7.98 -1.56
N LEU A 78 3.00 -6.72 -1.92
CA LEU A 78 3.44 -5.67 -1.00
C LEU A 78 2.55 -4.43 -1.10
N ILE A 79 2.62 -3.60 -0.06
CA ILE A 79 2.04 -2.26 -0.06
C ILE A 79 3.18 -1.26 -0.27
N LEU A 80 3.01 -0.36 -1.25
CA LEU A 80 4.06 0.62 -1.64
C LEU A 80 4.25 1.74 -0.61
N PHE A 81 3.26 1.94 0.25
CA PHE A 81 3.24 3.00 1.25
C PHE A 81 3.51 2.45 2.64
N HIS A 82 4.23 3.24 3.43
CA HIS A 82 4.52 2.92 4.82
C HIS A 82 3.28 3.20 5.69
N ALA A 83 2.85 2.20 6.46
CA ALA A 83 1.86 2.41 7.52
C ALA A 83 2.56 3.10 8.70
N SER A 84 2.22 4.37 8.97
CA SER A 84 2.82 5.14 10.06
C SER A 84 2.21 4.76 11.40
N LEU A 85 2.86 3.89 12.17
CA LEU A 85 2.37 3.58 13.51
C LEU A 85 2.45 4.82 14.42
N PRO A 86 1.39 5.15 15.16
CA PRO A 86 1.46 6.22 16.15
C PRO A 86 2.53 5.87 17.20
N PRO A 87 3.25 6.87 17.72
CA PRO A 87 4.19 6.64 18.81
C PRO A 87 3.44 6.03 20.00
N GLN A 88 3.97 4.91 20.50
CA GLN A 88 3.49 4.29 21.73
C GLN A 88 4.08 5.11 22.89
N ASN A 89 3.24 5.90 23.57
CA ASN A 89 3.63 6.57 24.82
C ASN A 89 3.76 5.54 25.95
#